data_AF-A0A354WRV9-F1
#
_entry.id   AF-A0A354WRV9-F1
#
_cell.length_a   1.000
_cell.length_b   1.000
_cell.length_c   1.000
_cell.angle_alpha   90.00
_cell.angle_beta   90.00
_cell.angle_gamma   90.00
#
_symmetry.space_group_name_H-M   'P 1'
#
loop_
_entity.id
_entity.type
_entity.pdbx_description
1 polymer ?
#
loop_
_entity_poly.entity_id
_entity_poly.type
_entity_poly.pdbx_seq_one_letter_code
_entity_poly.pdbx_strand_id
1 'polypeptide(L)'
;MKYTETELLEQLDKDMAHPDQLYQKPYCQEESVTVDTKRSVQEVAAEYLLAHLPDLKRTETNWGMVHTSMGPMKQDSRWLLVLQEQKEFFHGVFLNGAVRLTNGLTQEIGHFDFMTMDFSGNRISLFELISSPLKETVLGRILRLWSVKESLQKDLIQKVLQIEKDIQLQAIALVTGASNDRYGLQKKNEEPICFKQLAASLGVSTLYLFHGTYAEPVSLGLRSAGQMTKAELLLQLETDSKHPTSLYQKDYVNRFGVTADTREPYSQVISDWLLAHRDIWMGVPHGLYRLEEGKRVELLTKNTLFQQIRRQKVLPPFGAVLSRDMTFLGNRGQQLGRSVLLLYDSQVGKRAYSLVRMVEIADSSDSLLRAVLRSFSRLVTVDQAKLMEELHLPEETTLESRILVEAGSRQDDWFQRDLGYVHGLMRAMGVGLMALKEGYEAMY
;
A
#
# COMPACT_ATOMS: atom_id res chain seq x y z
N MET A 1 -25.97 -14.70 -25.10
CA MET A 1 -27.00 -14.31 -26.12
C MET A 1 -26.28 -13.88 -27.41
N LYS A 2 -26.89 -13.99 -28.59
CA LYS A 2 -26.24 -13.62 -29.87
C LYS A 2 -26.96 -12.40 -30.45
N TYR A 3 -26.31 -11.24 -30.42
CA TYR A 3 -26.82 -10.00 -31.01
C TYR A 3 -26.12 -9.74 -32.36
N THR A 4 -26.83 -9.24 -33.36
CA THR A 4 -26.20 -8.37 -34.36
C THR A 4 -25.92 -7.00 -33.75
N GLU A 5 -25.02 -6.22 -34.35
CA GLU A 5 -24.72 -4.88 -33.84
C GLU A 5 -25.96 -3.98 -33.85
N THR A 6 -26.76 -4.01 -34.91
CA THR A 6 -28.02 -3.25 -35.00
C THR A 6 -29.03 -3.63 -33.93
N GLU A 7 -29.25 -4.94 -33.70
CA GLU A 7 -30.16 -5.41 -32.65
C GLU A 7 -29.72 -4.98 -31.25
N LEU A 8 -28.41 -4.95 -31.00
CA LEU A 8 -27.85 -4.48 -29.74
C LEU A 8 -28.14 -2.98 -29.53
N LEU A 9 -27.93 -2.16 -30.55
CA LEU A 9 -28.19 -0.72 -30.49
C LEU A 9 -29.69 -0.42 -30.29
N GLU A 10 -30.59 -1.11 -31.02
CA GLU A 10 -32.04 -0.97 -30.82
C GLU A 10 -32.49 -1.40 -29.42
N GLN A 11 -31.84 -2.42 -28.85
CA GLN A 11 -32.11 -2.86 -27.49
C GLN A 11 -31.59 -1.84 -26.47
N LEU A 12 -30.42 -1.24 -26.70
CA LEU A 12 -29.86 -0.18 -25.86
C LEU A 12 -30.77 1.05 -25.87
N ASP A 13 -31.28 1.50 -27.03
CA ASP A 13 -32.24 2.60 -27.13
C ASP A 13 -33.47 2.37 -26.24
N LYS A 14 -34.00 1.14 -26.21
CA LYS A 14 -35.14 0.78 -25.35
C LYS A 14 -34.75 0.75 -23.87
N ASP A 15 -33.60 0.19 -23.56
CA ASP A 15 -33.13 0.03 -22.18
C ASP A 15 -32.73 1.37 -21.54
N MET A 16 -32.38 2.38 -22.34
CA MET A 16 -32.12 3.76 -21.88
C MET A 16 -33.32 4.43 -21.21
N ALA A 17 -34.53 3.86 -21.33
CA ALA A 17 -35.68 4.27 -20.53
C ALA A 17 -35.50 3.99 -19.02
N HIS A 18 -34.65 3.01 -18.66
CA HIS A 18 -34.33 2.62 -17.28
C HIS A 18 -32.81 2.40 -17.14
N PRO A 19 -32.01 3.48 -17.24
CA PRO A 19 -30.56 3.37 -17.31
C PRO A 19 -29.96 2.75 -16.04
N ASP A 20 -30.62 2.92 -14.90
CA ASP A 20 -30.29 2.32 -13.61
C ASP A 20 -30.29 0.78 -13.60
N GLN A 21 -30.99 0.15 -14.55
CA GLN A 21 -31.11 -1.31 -14.66
C GLN A 21 -30.20 -1.93 -15.73
N LEU A 22 -29.43 -1.11 -16.46
CA LEU A 22 -28.57 -1.58 -17.56
C LEU A 22 -27.60 -2.67 -17.11
N TYR A 23 -27.08 -2.57 -15.88
CA TYR A 23 -26.14 -3.55 -15.35
C TYR A 23 -26.74 -4.97 -15.26
N GLN A 24 -28.06 -5.11 -15.16
CA GLN A 24 -28.75 -6.41 -15.09
C GLN A 24 -29.00 -7.03 -16.47
N LYS A 25 -28.78 -6.27 -17.55
CA LYS A 25 -29.11 -6.70 -18.91
C LYS A 25 -28.12 -7.75 -19.41
N PRO A 26 -28.53 -8.65 -20.32
CA PRO A 26 -27.69 -9.77 -20.76
C PRO A 26 -26.33 -9.34 -21.34
N TYR A 27 -26.26 -8.21 -22.05
CA TYR A 27 -25.02 -7.68 -22.63
C TYR A 27 -24.01 -7.18 -21.58
N CYS A 28 -24.42 -7.02 -20.33
CA CYS A 28 -23.56 -6.66 -19.20
C CYS A 28 -23.13 -7.86 -18.36
N GLN A 29 -23.79 -9.01 -18.51
CA GLN A 29 -23.59 -10.17 -17.63
C GLN A 29 -22.59 -11.19 -18.19
N GLU A 30 -22.43 -11.26 -19.51
CA GLU A 30 -21.59 -12.24 -20.18
C GLU A 30 -20.68 -11.59 -21.22
N GLU A 31 -19.45 -12.10 -21.36
CA GLU A 31 -18.58 -11.75 -22.48
C GLU A 31 -19.05 -12.44 -23.75
N SER A 32 -19.33 -11.66 -24.79
CA SER A 32 -19.78 -12.16 -26.08
C SER A 32 -19.42 -11.18 -27.19
N VAL A 33 -19.52 -11.65 -28.44
CA VAL A 33 -19.29 -10.85 -29.64
C VAL A 33 -20.54 -10.79 -30.50
N THR A 34 -20.69 -9.72 -31.25
CA THR A 34 -21.76 -9.56 -32.23
C THR A 34 -21.64 -10.64 -33.32
N VAL A 35 -22.78 -11.07 -33.85
CA VAL A 35 -22.84 -12.18 -34.83
C VAL A 35 -22.25 -11.76 -36.17
N ASP A 36 -22.50 -10.53 -36.57
CA ASP A 36 -22.17 -9.92 -37.85
C ASP A 36 -20.77 -9.28 -37.84
N THR A 37 -20.52 -8.33 -36.94
CA THR A 37 -19.27 -7.55 -36.95
C THR A 37 -18.15 -8.18 -36.11
N LYS A 38 -18.45 -9.21 -35.32
CA LYS A 38 -17.53 -9.88 -34.38
C LYS A 38 -16.92 -8.94 -33.33
N ARG A 39 -17.50 -7.76 -33.14
CA ARG A 39 -17.08 -6.80 -32.12
C ARG A 39 -17.54 -7.26 -30.75
N SER A 40 -16.81 -6.86 -29.70
CA SER A 40 -17.23 -7.11 -28.32
C SER A 40 -18.57 -6.41 -28.05
N VAL A 41 -19.57 -7.17 -27.61
CA VAL A 41 -20.90 -6.65 -27.26
C VAL A 41 -20.79 -5.57 -26.18
N GLN A 42 -19.88 -5.76 -25.21
CA GLN A 42 -19.67 -4.77 -24.15
C GLN A 42 -18.96 -3.51 -24.64
N GLU A 43 -18.04 -3.61 -25.60
CA GLU A 43 -17.39 -2.42 -26.18
C GLU A 43 -18.37 -1.59 -27.00
N VAL A 44 -19.20 -2.23 -27.84
CA VAL A 44 -20.25 -1.56 -28.61
C VAL A 44 -21.23 -0.86 -27.65
N ALA A 45 -21.66 -1.54 -26.59
CA ALA A 45 -22.52 -0.94 -25.59
C ALA A 45 -21.84 0.24 -24.87
N ALA A 46 -20.57 0.12 -24.48
CA ALA A 46 -19.84 1.21 -23.84
C ALA A 46 -19.68 2.44 -24.74
N GLU A 47 -19.41 2.25 -26.03
CA GLU A 47 -19.33 3.34 -27.02
C GLU A 47 -20.68 4.04 -27.23
N TYR A 48 -21.76 3.26 -27.33
CA TYR A 48 -23.11 3.82 -27.42
C TYR A 48 -23.45 4.65 -26.17
N LEU A 49 -23.17 4.13 -24.97
CA LEU A 49 -23.43 4.84 -23.71
C LEU A 49 -22.59 6.10 -23.57
N LEU A 50 -21.35 6.09 -24.08
CA LEU A 50 -20.51 7.30 -24.16
C LEU A 50 -21.12 8.37 -25.05
N ALA A 51 -21.70 7.99 -26.19
CA ALA A 51 -22.37 8.93 -27.09
C ALA A 51 -23.66 9.51 -26.48
N HIS A 52 -24.31 8.77 -25.56
CA HIS A 52 -25.59 9.14 -24.92
C HIS A 52 -25.43 9.47 -23.43
N LEU A 53 -24.25 9.90 -22.98
CA LEU A 53 -23.98 10.28 -21.59
C LEU A 53 -25.02 11.24 -20.98
N PRO A 54 -25.50 12.28 -21.70
CA PRO A 54 -26.51 13.19 -21.15
C PRO A 54 -27.85 12.53 -20.80
N ASP A 55 -28.14 11.37 -21.39
CA ASP A 55 -29.39 10.63 -21.19
C ASP A 55 -29.30 9.61 -20.06
N LEU A 56 -28.08 9.35 -19.55
CA LEU A 56 -27.84 8.56 -18.33
C LEU A 56 -28.20 9.36 -17.08
N LYS A 57 -29.50 9.54 -16.88
CA LYS A 57 -30.08 10.21 -15.71
C LYS A 57 -30.90 9.25 -14.90
N ARG A 58 -30.91 9.49 -13.59
CA ARG A 58 -31.80 8.79 -12.65
C ARG A 58 -33.26 9.07 -13.03
N THR A 59 -34.05 8.01 -13.20
CA THR A 59 -35.51 8.12 -13.38
C THR A 59 -36.22 7.93 -12.03
N GLU A 60 -37.10 8.84 -11.65
CA GLU A 60 -37.80 8.83 -10.35
C GLU A 60 -38.76 7.64 -10.16
N THR A 61 -39.18 7.00 -11.25
CA THR A 61 -40.33 6.09 -11.30
C THR A 61 -40.12 4.72 -10.62
N ASN A 62 -38.88 4.27 -10.41
CA ASN A 62 -38.58 2.97 -9.78
C ASN A 62 -37.94 3.04 -8.37
N TRP A 63 -37.53 4.23 -7.91
CA TRP A 63 -36.57 4.38 -6.79
C TRP A 63 -37.10 5.11 -5.56
N GLY A 64 -38.40 5.44 -5.52
CA GLY A 64 -39.03 6.14 -4.38
C GLY A 64 -38.98 5.39 -3.04
N MET A 65 -38.43 4.17 -3.00
CA MET A 65 -38.30 3.33 -1.80
C MET A 65 -36.87 2.83 -1.57
N VAL A 66 -35.83 3.54 -2.02
CA VAL A 66 -34.46 3.21 -1.64
C VAL A 66 -34.03 3.96 -0.38
N HIS A 67 -33.68 3.17 0.63
CA HIS A 67 -33.21 3.66 1.91
C HIS A 67 -31.69 3.55 1.97
N THR A 68 -31.03 4.69 2.19
CA THR A 68 -29.60 4.72 2.51
C THR A 68 -29.44 4.63 4.02
N SER A 69 -28.51 3.82 4.49
CA SER A 69 -28.13 3.76 5.90
C SER A 69 -26.61 3.78 6.03
N MET A 70 -26.13 4.42 7.10
CA MET A 70 -24.73 4.39 7.49
C MET A 70 -24.59 3.60 8.78
N GLY A 71 -23.60 2.71 8.83
CA GLY A 71 -23.35 1.84 9.97
C GLY A 71 -21.87 1.60 10.19
N PRO A 72 -21.51 0.83 11.23
CA PRO A 72 -20.13 0.44 11.46
C PRO A 72 -19.60 -0.40 10.29
N MET A 73 -18.30 -0.28 10.02
CA MET A 73 -17.62 -1.16 9.09
C MET A 73 -17.64 -2.60 9.62
N LYS A 74 -17.72 -3.59 8.73
CA LYS A 74 -17.56 -5.01 9.12
C LYS A 74 -16.10 -5.23 9.54
N GLN A 75 -15.87 -5.50 10.82
CA GLN A 75 -14.51 -5.68 11.37
C GLN A 75 -13.80 -6.95 10.89
N ASP A 76 -14.50 -7.83 10.17
CA ASP A 76 -13.98 -9.13 9.76
C ASP A 76 -13.02 -9.05 8.56
N SER A 77 -12.93 -7.90 7.88
CA SER A 77 -12.00 -7.70 6.76
C SER A 77 -10.64 -7.23 7.26
N ARG A 78 -9.64 -8.13 7.21
CA ARG A 78 -8.24 -7.85 7.56
C ARG A 78 -7.62 -6.69 6.78
N TRP A 79 -8.13 -6.36 5.59
CA TRP A 79 -7.67 -5.20 4.82
C TRP A 79 -8.19 -3.88 5.39
N LEU A 80 -9.45 -3.83 5.85
CA LEU A 80 -10.03 -2.62 6.44
C LEU A 80 -9.25 -2.15 7.66
N LEU A 81 -8.78 -3.09 8.50
CA LEU A 81 -7.96 -2.77 9.68
C LEU A 81 -6.67 -2.05 9.28
N VAL A 82 -6.00 -2.50 8.23
CA VAL A 82 -4.75 -1.86 7.76
C VAL A 82 -5.02 -0.50 7.15
N LEU A 83 -6.05 -0.37 6.31
CA LEU A 83 -6.42 0.91 5.72
C LEU A 83 -6.81 1.93 6.79
N GLN A 84 -7.47 1.48 7.85
CA GLN A 84 -7.84 2.30 8.99
C GLN A 84 -6.60 2.76 9.80
N GLU A 85 -5.63 1.88 10.05
CA GLU A 85 -4.38 2.23 10.75
C GLU A 85 -3.56 3.29 10.00
N GLN A 86 -3.64 3.30 8.67
CA GLN A 86 -2.95 4.30 7.85
C GLN A 86 -3.53 5.70 7.95
N LYS A 87 -4.79 5.84 8.43
CA LYS A 87 -5.56 7.10 8.52
C LYS A 87 -5.84 7.80 7.18
N GLU A 88 -5.09 7.48 6.14
CA GLU A 88 -5.19 8.03 4.80
C GLU A 88 -5.22 6.89 3.79
N PHE A 89 -6.16 6.96 2.85
CA PHE A 89 -6.24 6.01 1.75
C PHE A 89 -6.83 6.71 0.52
N PHE A 90 -6.32 6.37 -0.67
CA PHE A 90 -6.81 6.90 -1.95
C PHE A 90 -7.15 8.40 -1.87
N HIS A 91 -6.16 9.18 -1.44
CA HIS A 91 -6.20 10.64 -1.54
C HIS A 91 -7.22 11.35 -0.68
N GLY A 92 -7.65 10.65 0.36
CA GLY A 92 -8.48 11.22 1.39
C GLY A 92 -8.14 10.69 2.76
N VAL A 93 -8.65 11.44 3.73
CA VAL A 93 -8.72 10.98 5.12
C VAL A 93 -9.71 9.83 5.15
N PHE A 94 -9.28 8.73 5.76
CA PHE A 94 -10.13 7.57 5.97
C PHE A 94 -11.30 7.95 6.88
N LEU A 95 -12.52 7.67 6.45
CA LEU A 95 -13.72 7.94 7.23
C LEU A 95 -14.30 6.62 7.73
N ASN A 96 -14.62 6.59 9.03
CA ASN A 96 -15.26 5.43 9.63
C ASN A 96 -16.73 5.38 9.24
N GLY A 97 -17.11 4.32 8.51
CA GLY A 97 -18.51 4.04 8.21
C GLY A 97 -18.68 3.24 6.93
N ALA A 98 -19.58 2.27 6.97
CA ALA A 98 -20.07 1.57 5.78
C ALA A 98 -21.42 2.17 5.36
N VAL A 99 -21.69 2.16 4.06
CA VAL A 99 -22.97 2.60 3.49
C VAL A 99 -23.70 1.37 2.95
N ARG A 100 -24.98 1.23 3.28
CA ARG A 100 -25.85 0.16 2.76
C ARG A 100 -27.08 0.77 2.13
N LEU A 101 -27.49 0.24 0.98
CA LEU A 101 -28.72 0.60 0.30
C LEU A 101 -29.69 -0.57 0.36
N THR A 102 -30.93 -0.32 0.77
CA THR A 102 -32.01 -1.31 0.75
C THR A 102 -33.19 -0.82 -0.06
N ASN A 103 -33.93 -1.75 -0.66
CA ASN A 103 -35.21 -1.44 -1.31
C ASN A 103 -36.35 -1.34 -0.27
N GLY A 104 -37.57 -1.02 -0.74
CA GLY A 104 -38.76 -0.89 0.12
C GLY A 104 -39.17 -2.18 0.85
N LEU A 105 -38.61 -3.33 0.45
CA LEU A 105 -38.78 -4.63 1.09
C LEU A 105 -37.60 -4.97 2.02
N THR A 106 -36.75 -4.00 2.35
CA THR A 106 -35.56 -4.13 3.21
C THR A 106 -34.45 -5.06 2.69
N GLN A 107 -34.50 -5.45 1.42
CA GLN A 107 -33.44 -6.25 0.80
C GLN A 107 -32.27 -5.35 0.41
N GLU A 108 -31.04 -5.79 0.70
CA GLU A 108 -29.82 -5.07 0.29
C GLU A 108 -29.68 -5.11 -1.23
N ILE A 109 -29.53 -3.93 -1.83
CA ILE A 109 -29.36 -3.75 -3.28
C ILE A 109 -27.97 -3.20 -3.64
N GLY A 110 -27.21 -2.74 -2.65
CA GLY A 110 -25.84 -2.26 -2.83
C GLY A 110 -25.18 -1.84 -1.53
N HIS A 111 -23.85 -1.79 -1.55
CA HIS A 111 -23.08 -1.36 -0.38
C HIS A 111 -21.72 -0.79 -0.73
N PHE A 112 -21.18 -0.05 0.23
CA PHE A 112 -19.79 0.38 0.29
C PHE A 112 -19.24 0.07 1.68
N ASP A 113 -18.09 -0.59 1.75
CA ASP A 113 -17.51 -1.09 2.99
C ASP A 113 -16.79 0.00 3.80
N PHE A 114 -16.28 1.03 3.12
CA PHE A 114 -15.66 2.19 3.74
C PHE A 114 -15.65 3.39 2.79
N MET A 115 -15.21 4.54 3.27
CA MET A 115 -15.10 5.75 2.46
C MET A 115 -13.88 6.60 2.82
N THR A 116 -13.47 7.46 1.89
CA THR A 116 -12.42 8.46 2.12
C THR A 116 -12.91 9.82 1.67
N MET A 117 -12.50 10.88 2.36
CA MET A 117 -12.78 12.26 1.96
C MET A 117 -11.50 12.92 1.51
N ASP A 118 -11.50 13.48 0.30
CA ASP A 118 -10.32 14.14 -0.24
C ASP A 118 -9.83 15.29 0.67
N PHE A 119 -8.55 15.64 0.58
CA PHE A 119 -7.98 16.68 1.45
C PHE A 119 -8.60 18.07 1.25
N SER A 120 -9.22 18.31 0.09
CA SER A 120 -9.98 19.55 -0.16
C SER A 120 -11.38 19.52 0.47
N GLY A 121 -11.83 18.36 0.94
CA GLY A 121 -13.15 18.09 1.51
C GLY A 121 -14.29 18.13 0.48
N ASN A 122 -13.99 18.27 -0.80
CA ASN A 122 -14.99 18.45 -1.87
C ASN A 122 -15.48 17.13 -2.46
N ARG A 123 -14.80 16.01 -2.17
CA ARG A 123 -15.12 14.70 -2.75
C ARG A 123 -15.08 13.59 -1.70
N ILE A 124 -16.10 12.74 -1.74
CA ILE A 124 -16.11 11.47 -1.02
C ILE A 124 -15.98 10.32 -2.00
N SER A 125 -15.06 9.42 -1.70
CA SER A 125 -14.84 8.17 -2.42
C SER A 125 -15.43 7.03 -1.62
N LEU A 126 -16.36 6.30 -2.22
CA LEU A 126 -17.05 5.17 -1.61
C LEU A 126 -16.44 3.88 -2.17
N PHE A 127 -15.97 2.99 -1.29
CA PHE A 127 -15.26 1.78 -1.69
C PHE A 127 -16.07 0.53 -1.42
N GLU A 128 -16.16 -0.33 -2.41
CA GLU A 128 -16.66 -1.70 -2.30
C GLU A 128 -15.48 -2.67 -2.40
N LEU A 129 -15.30 -3.54 -1.42
CA LEU A 129 -14.27 -4.57 -1.46
C LEU A 129 -14.75 -5.77 -2.26
N ILE A 130 -14.04 -6.11 -3.32
CA ILE A 130 -14.34 -7.27 -4.17
C ILE A 130 -13.16 -8.23 -4.14
N SER A 131 -13.38 -9.52 -3.92
CA SER A 131 -12.30 -10.52 -4.00
C SER A 131 -12.12 -11.03 -5.43
N SER A 132 -10.87 -11.17 -5.86
CA SER A 132 -10.52 -11.87 -7.10
C SER A 132 -10.75 -13.39 -6.95
N PRO A 133 -11.21 -14.12 -7.99
CA PRO A 133 -11.50 -13.65 -9.35
C PRO A 133 -12.81 -12.87 -9.44
N LEU A 134 -12.80 -11.85 -10.30
CA LEU A 134 -13.99 -11.03 -10.59
C LEU A 134 -15.02 -11.88 -11.34
N LYS A 135 -16.23 -11.97 -10.78
CA LYS A 135 -17.37 -12.64 -11.42
C LYS A 135 -18.09 -11.72 -12.41
N GLU A 136 -18.01 -10.41 -12.19
CA GLU A 136 -18.66 -9.40 -13.01
C GLU A 136 -17.77 -9.01 -14.20
N THR A 137 -18.41 -8.81 -15.35
CA THR A 137 -17.76 -8.19 -16.51
C THR A 137 -17.35 -6.75 -16.21
N VAL A 138 -16.47 -6.18 -17.04
CA VAL A 138 -16.02 -4.78 -16.86
C VAL A 138 -17.19 -3.81 -16.97
N LEU A 139 -18.02 -3.93 -18.03
CA LEU A 139 -19.17 -3.06 -18.23
C LEU A 139 -20.21 -3.22 -17.13
N GLY A 140 -20.54 -4.45 -16.75
CA GLY A 140 -21.50 -4.74 -15.69
C GLY A 140 -21.10 -4.11 -14.36
N ARG A 141 -19.81 -4.19 -14.00
CA ARG A 141 -19.27 -3.55 -12.79
C ARG A 141 -19.36 -2.03 -12.83
N ILE A 142 -18.97 -1.41 -13.95
CA ILE A 142 -19.05 0.06 -14.13
C ILE A 142 -20.48 0.54 -13.92
N LEU A 143 -21.44 -0.08 -14.59
CA LEU A 143 -22.85 0.32 -14.55
C LEU A 143 -23.50 0.01 -13.20
N ARG A 144 -23.14 -1.11 -12.54
CA ARG A 144 -23.63 -1.42 -11.19
C ARG A 144 -23.15 -0.40 -10.17
N LEU A 145 -21.84 -0.12 -10.14
CA LEU A 145 -21.29 0.89 -9.22
C LEU A 145 -21.93 2.26 -9.43
N TRP A 146 -22.13 2.65 -10.69
CA TRP A 146 -22.77 3.91 -11.03
C TRP A 146 -24.23 3.93 -10.56
N SER A 147 -25.00 2.89 -10.85
CA SER A 147 -26.40 2.75 -10.43
C SER A 147 -26.54 2.83 -8.90
N VAL A 148 -25.70 2.10 -8.16
CA VAL A 148 -25.68 2.13 -6.68
C VAL A 148 -25.29 3.52 -6.16
N LYS A 149 -24.27 4.17 -6.74
CA LYS A 149 -23.83 5.53 -6.37
C LYS A 149 -24.94 6.56 -6.56
N GLU A 150 -25.60 6.57 -7.71
CA GLU A 150 -26.67 7.53 -8.03
C GLU A 150 -27.95 7.28 -7.22
N SER A 151 -28.10 6.09 -6.65
CA SER A 151 -29.23 5.72 -5.80
C SER A 151 -29.09 6.20 -4.34
N LEU A 152 -27.91 6.69 -3.95
CA LEU A 152 -27.66 7.15 -2.59
C LEU A 152 -28.44 8.43 -2.25
N GLN A 153 -28.88 8.51 -1.00
CA GLN A 153 -29.34 9.76 -0.40
C GLN A 153 -28.12 10.59 0.05
N LYS A 154 -27.59 11.40 -0.86
CA LYS A 154 -26.41 12.25 -0.64
C LYS A 154 -26.55 13.14 0.61
N ASP A 155 -27.72 13.74 0.81
CA ASP A 155 -28.00 14.61 1.95
C ASP A 155 -27.84 13.90 3.31
N LEU A 156 -28.18 12.60 3.37
CA LEU A 156 -28.00 11.79 4.57
C LEU A 156 -26.50 11.62 4.89
N ILE A 157 -25.69 11.33 3.88
CA ILE A 157 -24.24 11.16 4.04
C ILE A 157 -23.62 12.48 4.52
N GLN A 158 -23.97 13.60 3.89
CA GLN A 158 -23.50 14.93 4.32
C GLN A 158 -23.92 15.24 5.77
N LYS A 159 -25.17 14.95 6.13
CA LYS A 159 -25.69 15.17 7.49
C LYS A 159 -24.96 14.33 8.54
N VAL A 160 -24.74 13.04 8.28
CA VAL A 160 -24.05 12.13 9.21
C VAL A 160 -22.58 12.52 9.37
N LEU A 161 -21.93 12.95 8.30
CA LEU A 161 -20.53 13.39 8.31
C LEU A 161 -20.34 14.86 8.71
N GLN A 162 -21.43 15.59 9.00
CA GLN A 162 -21.42 17.01 9.37
C GLN A 162 -20.75 17.90 8.31
N ILE A 163 -21.02 17.63 7.02
CA ILE A 163 -20.49 18.38 5.89
C ILE A 163 -21.55 19.34 5.39
N GLU A 164 -21.29 20.65 5.50
CA GLU A 164 -22.24 21.71 5.13
C GLU A 164 -22.19 22.10 3.64
N LYS A 165 -21.09 21.80 2.96
CA LYS A 165 -20.89 22.14 1.54
C LYS A 165 -21.32 21.02 0.61
N ASP A 166 -21.62 21.37 -0.63
CA ASP A 166 -21.92 20.38 -1.66
C ASP A 166 -20.68 19.52 -1.97
N ILE A 167 -20.85 18.20 -2.01
CA ILE A 167 -19.77 17.23 -2.23
C ILE A 167 -19.96 16.44 -3.52
N GLN A 168 -18.86 16.04 -4.16
CA GLN A 168 -18.92 15.06 -5.24
C GLN A 168 -18.80 13.65 -4.68
N LEU A 169 -19.64 12.71 -5.15
CA LEU A 169 -19.51 11.30 -4.84
C LEU A 169 -18.82 10.57 -6.00
N GLN A 170 -17.87 9.71 -5.67
CA GLN A 170 -17.32 8.71 -6.58
C GLN A 170 -17.43 7.32 -5.97
N ALA A 171 -17.62 6.29 -6.80
CA ALA A 171 -17.75 4.91 -6.36
C ALA A 171 -16.64 4.04 -6.94
N ILE A 172 -16.08 3.18 -6.10
CA ILE A 172 -14.84 2.50 -6.39
C ILE A 172 -14.96 1.03 -6.02
N ALA A 173 -14.80 0.14 -7.00
CA ALA A 173 -14.54 -1.27 -6.72
C ALA A 173 -13.06 -1.46 -6.41
N LEU A 174 -12.76 -1.89 -5.19
CA LEU A 174 -11.41 -2.19 -4.72
C LEU A 174 -11.19 -3.71 -4.72
N VAL A 175 -10.50 -4.20 -5.75
CA VAL A 175 -10.32 -5.62 -6.03
C VAL A 175 -9.14 -6.18 -5.24
N THR A 176 -9.40 -7.03 -4.26
CA THR A 176 -8.40 -7.65 -3.40
C THR A 176 -7.96 -9.03 -3.92
N GLY A 177 -6.72 -9.43 -3.63
CA GLY A 177 -6.20 -10.77 -3.95
C GLY A 177 -5.66 -11.00 -5.37
N ALA A 178 -5.63 -9.99 -6.24
CA ALA A 178 -5.17 -10.11 -7.63
C ALA A 178 -3.64 -9.96 -7.83
N SER A 179 -2.86 -9.79 -6.76
CA SER A 179 -1.63 -8.98 -6.78
C SER A 179 -0.31 -9.65 -7.21
N ASN A 180 -0.30 -10.83 -7.85
CA ASN A 180 0.96 -11.43 -8.32
C ASN A 180 0.95 -11.71 -9.84
N ASP A 181 -0.13 -12.23 -10.42
CA ASP A 181 -0.10 -12.70 -11.81
C ASP A 181 -0.21 -11.60 -12.87
N ARG A 182 -0.78 -10.42 -12.53
CA ARG A 182 -1.03 -9.35 -13.51
C ARG A 182 0.15 -8.40 -13.73
N TYR A 183 1.01 -8.20 -12.73
CA TYR A 183 2.12 -7.23 -12.85
C TYR A 183 3.26 -7.76 -13.74
N GLY A 184 3.39 -9.08 -13.89
CA GLY A 184 4.31 -9.71 -14.86
C GLY A 184 3.78 -9.78 -16.30
N LEU A 185 2.51 -9.44 -16.52
CA LEU A 185 1.81 -9.53 -17.81
C LEU A 185 1.38 -8.14 -18.32
N GLN A 186 2.24 -7.13 -18.17
CA GLN A 186 2.00 -5.73 -18.55
C GLN A 186 1.66 -5.45 -20.04
N LYS A 187 1.43 -6.47 -20.88
CA LYS A 187 1.08 -6.25 -22.30
C LYS A 187 -0.18 -6.95 -22.81
N LYS A 188 -0.81 -7.85 -22.04
CA LYS A 188 -1.89 -8.70 -22.61
C LYS A 188 -3.33 -8.32 -22.20
N ASN A 189 -3.52 -7.55 -21.13
CA ASN A 189 -4.85 -7.31 -20.55
C ASN A 189 -5.12 -5.82 -20.24
N GLU A 190 -4.73 -4.89 -21.11
CA GLU A 190 -5.18 -3.50 -20.96
C GLU A 190 -6.67 -3.38 -21.27
N GLU A 191 -7.45 -2.79 -20.35
CA GLU A 191 -8.86 -2.53 -20.61
C GLU A 191 -9.02 -1.57 -21.82
N PRO A 192 -9.97 -1.86 -22.74
CA PRO A 192 -10.33 -0.97 -23.83
C PRO A 192 -10.60 0.47 -23.40
N ILE A 193 -10.23 1.43 -24.24
CA ILE A 193 -10.30 2.86 -23.91
C ILE A 193 -11.72 3.35 -23.62
N CYS A 194 -12.73 2.77 -24.28
CA CYS A 194 -14.14 3.12 -24.08
C CYS A 194 -14.60 2.85 -22.64
N PHE A 195 -14.21 1.73 -22.02
CA PHE A 195 -14.54 1.47 -20.61
C PHE A 195 -13.89 2.48 -19.68
N LYS A 196 -12.65 2.89 -19.96
CA LYS A 196 -11.93 3.89 -19.16
C LYS A 196 -12.62 5.25 -19.23
N GLN A 197 -13.02 5.69 -20.42
CA GLN A 197 -13.75 6.94 -20.64
C GLN A 197 -15.13 6.91 -19.99
N LEU A 198 -15.85 5.78 -20.12
CA LEU A 198 -17.18 5.63 -19.53
C LEU A 198 -17.11 5.68 -18.01
N ALA A 199 -16.20 4.90 -17.40
CA ALA A 199 -16.00 4.90 -15.96
C ALA A 199 -15.69 6.30 -15.40
N ALA A 200 -14.77 7.02 -16.05
CA ALA A 200 -14.42 8.39 -15.66
C ALA A 200 -15.61 9.35 -15.75
N SER A 201 -16.40 9.26 -16.84
CA SER A 201 -17.57 10.11 -17.06
C SER A 201 -18.69 9.85 -16.04
N LEU A 202 -18.81 8.61 -15.58
CA LEU A 202 -19.81 8.19 -14.57
C LEU A 202 -19.32 8.39 -13.12
N GLY A 203 -18.08 8.84 -12.91
CA GLY A 203 -17.50 8.99 -11.57
C GLY A 203 -17.35 7.65 -10.85
N VAL A 204 -17.02 6.60 -11.60
CA VAL A 204 -16.76 5.26 -11.06
C VAL A 204 -15.36 4.79 -11.42
N SER A 205 -14.79 3.91 -10.62
CA SER A 205 -13.47 3.36 -10.90
C SER A 205 -13.35 1.93 -10.40
N THR A 206 -12.51 1.14 -11.07
CA THR A 206 -11.99 -0.10 -10.51
C THR A 206 -10.54 0.14 -10.11
N LEU A 207 -10.18 -0.28 -8.91
CA LEU A 207 -8.85 -0.25 -8.37
C LEU A 207 -8.45 -1.67 -8.00
N TYR A 208 -7.27 -2.12 -8.39
CA TYR A 208 -6.73 -3.35 -7.81
C TYR A 208 -6.02 -3.01 -6.51
N LEU A 209 -6.44 -3.63 -5.41
CA LEU A 209 -5.75 -3.57 -4.14
C LEU A 209 -4.46 -4.40 -4.25
N PHE A 210 -3.36 -3.74 -4.55
CA PHE A 210 -2.05 -4.35 -4.47
C PHE A 210 -1.56 -4.29 -3.02
N HIS A 211 -0.95 -5.37 -2.57
CA HIS A 211 -0.21 -5.47 -1.30
C HIS A 211 -0.96 -5.03 -0.03
N GLY A 212 -2.29 -4.88 -0.10
CA GLY A 212 -3.14 -4.51 1.02
C GLY A 212 -3.29 -3.04 1.33
N THR A 213 -2.72 -2.17 0.51
CA THR A 213 -2.62 -0.72 0.78
C THR A 213 -2.57 0.13 -0.49
N TYR A 214 -2.43 -0.48 -1.67
CA TYR A 214 -2.23 0.23 -2.93
C TYR A 214 -3.44 0.07 -3.82
N ALA A 215 -3.84 1.11 -4.52
CA ALA A 215 -4.85 1.01 -5.57
C ALA A 215 -4.24 1.46 -6.90
N GLU A 216 -4.18 0.57 -7.90
CA GLU A 216 -3.88 0.99 -9.27
C GLU A 216 -5.21 1.24 -10.02
N PRO A 217 -5.43 2.44 -10.57
CA PRO A 217 -6.60 2.71 -11.39
C PRO A 217 -6.49 1.97 -12.73
N VAL A 218 -7.48 1.10 -12.99
CA VAL A 218 -7.59 0.41 -14.27
C VAL A 218 -7.98 1.39 -15.40
N SER A 219 -8.64 2.48 -15.03
CA SER A 219 -9.02 3.58 -15.92
C SER A 219 -8.01 4.73 -15.82
N LEU A 220 -7.15 4.87 -16.84
CA LEU A 220 -6.25 6.02 -17.02
C LEU A 220 -7.07 7.31 -17.21
N GLY A 221 -6.90 8.28 -16.30
CA GLY A 221 -7.53 9.61 -16.42
C GLY A 221 -7.74 10.35 -15.10
N LEU A 222 -7.75 9.65 -13.96
CA LEU A 222 -7.82 10.26 -12.63
C LEU A 222 -6.44 10.26 -11.99
N ARG A 223 -5.89 11.46 -11.74
CA ARG A 223 -4.75 11.61 -10.82
C ARG A 223 -5.19 11.11 -9.46
N SER A 224 -4.48 10.13 -8.93
CA SER A 224 -4.61 9.74 -7.55
C SER A 224 -4.04 10.92 -6.69
N ALA A 225 -4.92 11.77 -6.13
CA ALA A 225 -4.63 13.07 -5.45
C ALA A 225 -3.73 13.05 -4.18
N GLY A 226 -2.41 12.94 -4.33
CA GLY A 226 -1.45 12.81 -3.23
C GLY A 226 -0.33 11.85 -3.55
N GLN A 227 -0.43 11.12 -4.67
CA GLN A 227 0.75 10.65 -5.38
C GLN A 227 1.48 11.90 -5.86
N MET A 228 2.74 11.97 -5.49
CA MET A 228 3.66 12.98 -5.95
C MET A 228 4.06 12.58 -7.35
N THR A 229 4.20 13.58 -8.21
CA THR A 229 5.01 13.42 -9.41
C THR A 229 6.43 13.04 -9.03
N LYS A 230 7.15 12.42 -9.96
CA LYS A 230 8.58 12.14 -9.78
C LYS A 230 9.34 13.44 -9.42
N ALA A 231 9.00 14.55 -10.07
CA ALA A 231 9.62 15.85 -9.81
C ALA A 231 9.37 16.36 -8.37
N GLU A 232 8.12 16.31 -7.89
CA GLU A 232 7.79 16.70 -6.51
C GLU A 232 8.51 15.81 -5.48
N LEU A 233 8.59 14.50 -5.74
CA LEU A 233 9.24 13.54 -4.84
C LEU A 233 10.74 13.85 -4.72
N LEU A 234 11.40 14.10 -5.84
CA LEU A 234 12.82 14.45 -5.87
C LEU A 234 13.08 15.81 -5.19
N LEU A 235 12.20 16.79 -5.37
CA LEU A 235 12.33 18.10 -4.71
C LEU A 235 12.24 18.01 -3.18
N GLN A 236 11.30 17.21 -2.66
CA GLN A 236 11.22 16.95 -1.21
C GLN A 236 12.46 16.22 -0.71
N LEU A 237 12.91 15.20 -1.45
CA LEU A 237 14.10 14.43 -1.13
C LEU A 237 15.36 15.31 -1.08
N GLU A 238 15.55 16.20 -2.05
CA GLU A 238 16.66 17.15 -2.07
C GLU A 238 16.62 18.10 -0.86
N THR A 239 15.43 18.61 -0.52
CA THR A 239 15.27 19.50 0.65
C THR A 239 15.61 18.79 1.95
N ASP A 240 15.09 17.58 2.14
CA ASP A 240 15.25 16.80 3.37
C ASP A 240 16.63 16.12 3.48
N SER A 241 17.35 15.97 2.36
CA SER A 241 18.71 15.40 2.33
C SER A 241 19.73 16.22 3.13
N LYS A 242 19.42 17.48 3.44
CA LYS A 242 20.21 18.34 4.35
C LYS A 242 20.27 17.79 5.79
N HIS A 243 19.34 16.92 6.16
CA HIS A 243 19.29 16.25 7.45
C HIS A 243 19.20 14.72 7.27
N PRO A 244 20.26 14.11 6.72
CA PRO A 244 20.23 12.75 6.19
C PRO A 244 19.89 11.70 7.26
N THR A 245 20.34 11.90 8.50
CA THR A 245 20.05 11.02 9.65
C THR A 245 18.57 10.98 10.05
N SER A 246 17.76 11.92 9.58
CA SER A 246 16.31 11.96 9.85
C SER A 246 15.48 11.55 8.63
N LEU A 247 16.12 11.28 7.48
CA LEU A 247 15.43 11.03 6.23
C LEU A 247 14.47 9.84 6.30
N TYR A 248 14.85 8.77 7.02
CA TYR A 248 13.99 7.60 7.24
C TYR A 248 12.69 7.89 8.00
N GLN A 249 12.56 9.07 8.61
CA GLN A 249 11.37 9.48 9.36
C GLN A 249 10.32 10.16 8.48
N LYS A 250 10.68 10.51 7.24
CA LYS A 250 9.78 11.23 6.33
C LYS A 250 8.69 10.30 5.81
N ASP A 251 7.46 10.80 5.78
CA ASP A 251 6.29 10.00 5.40
C ASP A 251 6.40 9.46 3.97
N TYR A 252 6.95 10.24 3.03
CA TYR A 252 7.15 9.81 1.65
C TYR A 252 8.20 8.69 1.50
N VAL A 253 9.12 8.54 2.46
CA VAL A 253 10.09 7.43 2.47
C VAL A 253 9.43 6.14 2.91
N ASN A 254 8.50 6.22 3.88
CA ASN A 254 7.70 5.07 4.28
C ASN A 254 6.52 4.80 3.34
N ARG A 255 6.43 5.56 2.24
CA ARG A 255 5.28 5.51 1.36
C ARG A 255 5.44 4.40 0.35
N PHE A 256 4.54 3.46 0.51
CA PHE A 256 4.17 2.48 -0.48
C PHE A 256 3.43 3.18 -1.64
N GLY A 257 3.93 3.07 -2.88
CA GLY A 257 3.22 3.64 -4.03
C GLY A 257 4.07 3.76 -5.30
N VAL A 258 3.43 4.29 -6.35
CA VAL A 258 4.07 4.75 -7.57
C VAL A 258 3.81 6.25 -7.77
N THR A 259 4.72 6.92 -8.47
CA THR A 259 4.59 8.34 -8.81
C THR A 259 3.41 8.59 -9.75
N ALA A 260 2.80 9.78 -9.64
CA ALA A 260 1.56 10.12 -10.35
C ALA A 260 1.72 10.21 -11.88
N ASP A 261 2.91 10.58 -12.34
CA ASP A 261 3.25 10.90 -13.72
C ASP A 261 3.95 9.76 -14.44
N THR A 262 4.98 9.18 -13.83
CA THR A 262 5.81 8.14 -14.47
C THR A 262 5.41 6.71 -14.09
N ARG A 263 4.59 6.56 -13.04
CA ARG A 263 4.22 5.26 -12.45
C ARG A 263 5.42 4.45 -11.95
N GLU A 264 6.57 5.09 -11.76
CA GLU A 264 7.72 4.46 -11.11
C GLU A 264 7.45 4.31 -9.61
N PRO A 265 7.77 3.16 -8.99
CA PRO A 265 7.69 2.98 -7.54
C PRO A 265 8.47 4.04 -6.78
N TYR A 266 7.90 4.55 -5.69
CA TYR A 266 8.60 5.50 -4.80
C TYR A 266 9.91 4.92 -4.30
N SER A 267 9.89 3.65 -3.89
CA SER A 267 11.07 2.93 -3.42
C SER A 267 12.19 2.92 -4.46
N GLN A 268 11.86 2.76 -5.74
CA GLN A 268 12.81 2.84 -6.85
C GLN A 268 13.34 4.26 -7.04
N VAL A 269 12.48 5.25 -7.19
CA VAL A 269 12.88 6.65 -7.44
C VAL A 269 13.80 7.18 -6.34
N ILE A 270 13.45 6.91 -5.07
CA ILE A 270 14.26 7.33 -3.92
C ILE A 270 15.57 6.55 -3.86
N SER A 271 15.55 5.23 -4.12
CA SER A 271 16.77 4.41 -4.11
C SER A 271 17.77 4.85 -5.17
N ASP A 272 17.30 5.10 -6.40
CA ASP A 272 18.13 5.55 -7.50
C ASP A 272 18.76 6.92 -7.20
N TRP A 273 17.97 7.84 -6.65
CA TRP A 273 18.48 9.16 -6.24
C TRP A 273 19.54 9.05 -5.15
N LEU A 274 19.30 8.25 -4.10
CA LEU A 274 20.24 8.06 -2.99
C LEU A 274 21.54 7.36 -3.42
N LEU A 275 21.46 6.46 -4.40
CA LEU A 275 22.64 5.83 -4.99
C LEU A 275 23.54 6.84 -5.69
N ALA A 276 22.95 7.87 -6.30
CA ALA A 276 23.65 8.96 -6.97
C ALA A 276 24.16 10.06 -6.01
N HIS A 277 23.54 10.22 -4.84
CA HIS A 277 23.84 11.29 -3.87
C HIS A 277 24.38 10.72 -2.55
N ARG A 278 25.47 9.93 -2.62
CA ARG A 278 26.07 9.31 -1.42
C ARG A 278 26.80 10.31 -0.54
N ASP A 279 27.19 11.44 -1.12
CA ASP A 279 27.88 12.54 -0.46
C ASP A 279 27.05 13.17 0.66
N ILE A 280 25.72 13.06 0.64
CA ILE A 280 24.86 13.60 1.71
C ILE A 280 25.18 13.00 3.09
N TRP A 281 25.79 11.81 3.14
CA TRP A 281 26.16 11.15 4.39
C TRP A 281 27.54 11.59 4.92
N MET A 282 28.30 12.34 4.11
CA MET A 282 29.61 12.86 4.50
C MET A 282 29.43 14.00 5.51
N GLY A 283 29.82 13.76 6.77
CA GLY A 283 29.72 14.75 7.85
C GLY A 283 28.60 14.50 8.86
N VAL A 284 27.98 13.32 8.82
CA VAL A 284 27.05 12.88 9.88
C VAL A 284 27.77 12.80 11.23
N PRO A 285 27.17 13.30 12.33
CA PRO A 285 27.78 13.20 13.66
C PRO A 285 27.83 11.75 14.15
N HIS A 286 28.95 11.37 14.76
CA HIS A 286 29.18 10.03 15.28
C HIS A 286 29.04 9.97 16.81
N GLY A 287 28.74 8.78 17.34
CA GLY A 287 28.84 8.48 18.78
C GLY A 287 27.60 8.79 19.61
N LEU A 288 26.46 9.11 18.99
CA LEU A 288 25.18 9.35 19.68
C LEU A 288 24.41 8.04 19.95
N TYR A 289 25.02 7.15 20.71
CA TYR A 289 24.41 5.91 21.18
C TYR A 289 24.82 5.62 22.63
N ARG A 290 24.14 4.64 23.24
CA ARG A 290 24.49 4.06 24.53
C ARG A 290 24.41 2.54 24.45
N LEU A 291 25.35 1.86 25.11
CA LEU A 291 25.26 0.44 25.38
C LEU A 291 24.46 0.19 26.67
N GLU A 292 23.44 -0.65 26.56
CA GLU A 292 22.58 -1.03 27.66
C GLU A 292 22.75 -2.52 27.99
N GLU A 293 22.56 -2.89 29.25
CA GLU A 293 22.59 -4.30 29.61
C GLU A 293 21.41 -5.03 28.94
N GLY A 294 21.70 -5.99 28.07
CA GLY A 294 20.65 -6.58 27.25
C GLY A 294 19.61 -7.38 28.03
N LYS A 295 19.91 -7.82 29.27
CA LYS A 295 18.91 -8.39 30.18
C LYS A 295 17.86 -7.36 30.59
N ARG A 296 18.27 -6.12 30.82
CA ARG A 296 17.36 -5.01 31.13
C ARG A 296 16.50 -4.67 29.90
N VAL A 297 17.09 -4.65 28.71
CA VAL A 297 16.37 -4.41 27.45
C VAL A 297 15.36 -5.53 27.17
N GLU A 298 15.73 -6.79 27.37
CA GLU A 298 14.84 -7.96 27.24
C GLU A 298 13.59 -7.84 28.13
N LEU A 299 13.74 -7.38 29.37
CA LEU A 299 12.62 -7.20 30.30
C LEU A 299 11.69 -6.03 29.92
N LEU A 300 12.23 -4.99 29.29
CA LEU A 300 11.48 -3.78 28.94
C LEU A 300 10.84 -3.87 27.55
N THR A 301 11.43 -4.66 26.64
CA THR A 301 10.90 -4.83 25.28
C THR A 301 9.65 -5.71 25.28
N LYS A 302 8.69 -5.35 24.42
CA LYS A 302 7.47 -6.15 24.17
C LYS A 302 7.61 -7.06 22.93
N ASN A 303 8.76 -7.01 22.25
CA ASN A 303 8.97 -7.79 21.03
C ASN A 303 9.35 -9.23 21.40
N THR A 304 8.47 -10.19 21.11
CA THR A 304 8.64 -11.61 21.41
C THR A 304 9.87 -12.21 20.74
N LEU A 305 10.11 -11.84 19.48
CA LEU A 305 11.26 -12.30 18.71
C LEU A 305 12.59 -11.84 19.33
N PHE A 306 12.66 -10.58 19.75
CA PHE A 306 13.83 -10.05 20.47
C PHE A 306 14.12 -10.87 21.73
N GLN A 307 13.09 -11.13 22.55
CA GLN A 307 13.24 -11.90 23.78
C GLN A 307 13.69 -13.33 23.50
N GLN A 308 13.15 -13.97 22.46
CA GLN A 308 13.53 -15.32 22.07
C GLN A 308 15.02 -15.41 21.69
N ILE A 309 15.50 -14.49 20.84
CA ILE A 309 16.90 -14.47 20.40
C ILE A 309 17.84 -14.25 21.61
N ARG A 310 17.50 -13.31 22.50
CA ARG A 310 18.26 -13.06 23.73
C ARG A 310 18.36 -14.30 24.62
N ARG A 311 17.28 -15.05 24.79
CA ARG A 311 17.24 -16.29 25.59
C ARG A 311 18.12 -17.39 25.00
N GLN A 312 18.15 -17.50 23.67
CA GLN A 312 18.98 -18.47 22.95
C GLN A 312 20.46 -18.13 22.98
N LYS A 313 20.81 -16.86 23.23
CA LYS A 313 22.18 -16.31 23.32
C LYS A 313 23.01 -16.45 22.05
N VAL A 314 22.49 -17.04 20.99
CA VAL A 314 23.16 -17.23 19.71
C VAL A 314 22.09 -17.17 18.61
N LEU A 315 22.45 -16.56 17.48
CA LEU A 315 21.62 -16.53 16.28
C LEU A 315 22.39 -17.12 15.07
N PRO A 316 22.54 -18.45 14.92
CA PRO A 316 22.99 -19.06 13.69
C PRO A 316 22.35 -18.52 12.40
N PRO A 317 23.14 -18.40 11.30
CA PRO A 317 24.58 -18.59 11.22
C PRO A 317 25.40 -17.34 11.63
N PHE A 318 24.80 -16.35 12.30
CA PHE A 318 25.34 -15.00 12.47
C PHE A 318 26.17 -14.76 13.73
N GLY A 319 26.18 -15.67 14.69
CA GLY A 319 27.06 -15.62 15.87
C GLY A 319 26.34 -15.46 17.21
N ALA A 320 27.14 -15.21 18.26
CA ALA A 320 26.68 -15.10 19.63
C ALA A 320 26.06 -13.73 19.92
N VAL A 321 24.98 -13.71 20.68
CA VAL A 321 24.33 -12.48 21.15
C VAL A 321 25.18 -11.89 22.28
N LEU A 322 25.65 -10.66 22.11
CA LEU A 322 26.45 -9.96 23.11
C LEU A 322 25.63 -9.64 24.36
N SER A 323 26.31 -9.43 25.49
CA SER A 323 25.65 -9.09 26.76
C SER A 323 25.04 -7.67 26.77
N ARG A 324 25.44 -6.83 25.81
CA ARG A 324 25.02 -5.45 25.63
C ARG A 324 24.20 -5.30 24.35
N ASP A 325 23.16 -4.49 24.42
CA ASP A 325 22.39 -4.02 23.27
C ASP A 325 22.67 -2.53 23.07
N MET A 326 22.41 -2.02 21.85
CA MET A 326 22.68 -0.63 21.50
C MET A 326 21.39 0.18 21.38
N THR A 327 21.36 1.36 21.99
CA THR A 327 20.24 2.30 21.90
C THR A 327 20.73 3.63 21.34
N PHE A 328 20.11 4.08 20.25
CA PHE A 328 20.43 5.35 19.58
C PHE A 328 19.75 6.54 20.26
N LEU A 329 20.42 7.69 20.23
CA LEU A 329 19.99 8.89 20.93
C LEU A 329 19.85 10.07 19.95
N GLY A 330 18.77 10.84 20.07
CA GLY A 330 18.58 12.07 19.30
C GLY A 330 19.22 13.28 19.98
N ASN A 331 19.28 13.21 21.31
CA ASN A 331 20.06 14.10 22.18
C ASN A 331 20.38 13.33 23.47
N ARG A 332 21.02 13.95 24.46
CA ARG A 332 21.49 13.28 25.69
C ARG A 332 20.40 12.52 26.48
N GLY A 333 19.11 12.84 26.30
CA GLY A 333 18.00 12.21 27.03
C GLY A 333 16.94 11.52 26.17
N GLN A 334 16.93 11.75 24.86
CA GLN A 334 15.88 11.24 23.97
C GLN A 334 16.35 9.99 23.22
N GLN A 335 15.76 8.84 23.53
CA GLN A 335 15.93 7.61 22.78
C GLN A 335 15.26 7.69 21.40
N LEU A 336 15.97 7.26 20.37
CA LEU A 336 15.47 7.15 18.99
C LEU A 336 15.16 5.69 18.64
N GLY A 337 13.89 5.34 18.74
CA GLY A 337 13.37 4.04 18.36
C GLY A 337 13.79 2.92 19.30
N ARG A 338 13.68 1.68 18.82
CA ARG A 338 13.99 0.46 19.58
C ARG A 338 15.49 0.19 19.65
N SER A 339 15.90 -0.53 20.68
CA SER A 339 17.25 -1.04 20.86
C SER A 339 17.60 -2.06 19.78
N VAL A 340 18.89 -2.13 19.45
CA VAL A 340 19.48 -2.95 18.41
C VAL A 340 20.27 -4.08 19.07
N LEU A 341 20.02 -5.32 18.65
CA LEU A 341 20.78 -6.48 19.12
C LEU A 341 22.19 -6.41 18.52
N LEU A 342 23.18 -6.78 19.31
CA LEU A 342 24.55 -6.95 18.82
C LEU A 342 24.91 -8.43 18.82
N LEU A 343 25.31 -8.93 17.65
CA LEU A 343 25.84 -10.27 17.48
C LEU A 343 27.33 -10.18 17.20
N TYR A 344 28.10 -11.12 17.75
CA TYR A 344 29.51 -11.26 17.50
C TYR A 344 29.82 -12.64 16.91
N ASP A 345 30.57 -12.63 15.82
CA ASP A 345 31.05 -13.82 15.15
C ASP A 345 32.53 -13.65 14.80
N SER A 346 33.31 -14.69 15.03
CA SER A 346 34.74 -14.68 14.75
C SER A 346 35.23 -16.06 14.41
N GLN A 347 36.21 -16.11 13.52
CA GLN A 347 36.95 -17.33 13.20
C GLN A 347 38.43 -17.08 13.37
N VAL A 348 39.14 -18.05 13.96
CA VAL A 348 40.60 -18.03 14.12
C VAL A 348 41.19 -19.07 13.16
N GLY A 349 42.20 -18.70 12.37
CA GLY A 349 42.91 -19.61 11.44
C GLY A 349 43.09 -19.07 10.01
N LYS A 350 43.08 -19.96 9.00
CA LYS A 350 43.42 -19.63 7.59
C LYS A 350 42.52 -18.58 6.93
N ARG A 351 41.34 -18.31 7.48
CA ARG A 351 40.44 -17.21 7.09
C ARG A 351 39.95 -16.51 8.37
N ALA A 352 40.88 -15.88 9.08
CA ALA A 352 40.56 -15.16 10.30
C ALA A 352 39.62 -13.98 9.98
N TYR A 353 38.56 -13.83 10.76
CA TYR A 353 37.66 -12.67 10.69
C TYR A 353 37.08 -12.36 12.07
N SER A 354 36.72 -11.10 12.28
CA SER A 354 36.03 -10.59 13.45
C SER A 354 34.92 -9.65 12.98
N LEU A 355 33.67 -9.93 13.37
CA LEU A 355 32.50 -9.23 12.84
C LEU A 355 31.44 -9.03 13.93
N VAL A 356 31.03 -7.77 14.10
CA VAL A 356 29.84 -7.38 14.86
C VAL A 356 28.71 -7.07 13.89
N ARG A 357 27.55 -7.67 14.14
CA ARG A 357 26.32 -7.39 13.39
C ARG A 357 25.32 -6.67 14.28
N MET A 358 24.95 -5.47 13.87
CA MET A 358 23.79 -4.75 14.39
C MET A 358 22.53 -5.35 13.79
N VAL A 359 21.71 -6.00 14.60
CA VAL A 359 20.47 -6.64 14.16
C VAL A 359 19.27 -5.82 14.63
N GLU A 360 18.58 -5.23 13.66
CA GLU A 360 17.34 -4.48 13.87
C GLU A 360 16.14 -5.30 13.46
N ILE A 361 15.19 -5.48 14.38
CA ILE A 361 13.91 -6.09 14.03
C ILE A 361 13.05 -5.00 13.38
N ALA A 362 12.57 -5.30 12.18
CA ALA A 362 11.74 -4.36 11.43
C ALA A 362 10.46 -4.00 12.22
N ASP A 363 10.04 -2.74 12.14
CA ASP A 363 8.76 -2.34 12.74
C ASP A 363 7.64 -2.72 11.78
N SER A 364 6.52 -3.25 12.28
CA SER A 364 5.46 -3.84 11.44
C SER A 364 4.84 -2.90 10.40
N SER A 365 5.03 -1.59 10.55
CA SER A 365 4.56 -0.54 9.62
C SER A 365 5.64 0.00 8.69
N ASP A 366 6.88 -0.49 8.78
CA ASP A 366 7.98 -0.06 7.92
C ASP A 366 7.87 -0.68 6.52
N SER A 367 8.12 0.15 5.51
CA SER A 367 8.58 -0.27 4.19
C SER A 367 10.02 -0.74 4.23
N LEU A 368 10.45 -1.53 3.24
CA LEU A 368 11.84 -1.98 3.16
C LEU A 368 12.79 -0.78 3.05
N LEU A 369 12.45 0.21 2.22
CA LEU A 369 13.25 1.41 2.05
C LEU A 369 13.44 2.15 3.39
N ARG A 370 12.37 2.36 4.16
CA ARG A 370 12.47 2.99 5.48
C ARG A 370 13.37 2.20 6.41
N ALA A 371 13.19 0.87 6.48
CA ALA A 371 14.01 0.01 7.31
C ALA A 371 15.49 0.09 6.94
N VAL A 372 15.80 0.09 5.63
CA VAL A 372 17.17 0.24 5.10
C VAL A 372 17.77 1.59 5.47
N LEU A 373 17.05 2.69 5.25
CA LEU A 373 17.56 4.03 5.58
C LEU A 373 17.75 4.22 7.08
N ARG A 374 16.87 3.66 7.91
CA ARG A 374 17.03 3.69 9.38
C ARG A 374 18.26 2.92 9.81
N SER A 375 18.40 1.68 9.34
CA SER A 375 19.51 0.78 9.65
C SER A 375 20.86 1.36 9.17
N PHE A 376 20.89 1.96 7.98
CA PHE A 376 22.07 2.63 7.46
C PHE A 376 22.40 3.91 8.23
N SER A 377 21.41 4.77 8.50
CA SER A 377 21.61 6.01 9.28
C SER A 377 22.23 5.68 10.64
N ARG A 378 21.78 4.60 11.27
CA ARG A 378 22.34 4.11 12.53
C ARG A 378 23.78 3.62 12.35
N LEU A 379 24.03 2.75 11.36
CA LEU A 379 25.37 2.26 11.04
C LEU A 379 26.40 3.39 10.85
N VAL A 380 26.08 4.42 10.06
CA VAL A 380 27.01 5.53 9.79
C VAL A 380 27.16 6.54 10.94
N THR A 381 26.30 6.47 11.96
CA THR A 381 26.43 7.30 13.17
C THR A 381 27.23 6.62 14.28
N VAL A 382 27.58 5.35 14.11
CA VAL A 382 28.37 4.61 15.10
C VAL A 382 29.84 5.01 14.98
N ASP A 383 30.43 5.39 16.11
CA ASP A 383 31.89 5.45 16.26
C ASP A 383 32.40 4.02 16.48
N GLN A 384 32.90 3.40 15.40
CA GLN A 384 33.29 1.99 15.41
C GLN A 384 34.45 1.71 16.38
N ALA A 385 35.48 2.58 16.40
CA ALA A 385 36.62 2.40 17.28
C ALA A 385 36.20 2.43 18.75
N LYS A 386 35.40 3.44 19.11
CA LYS A 386 34.82 3.55 20.46
C LYS A 386 33.93 2.36 20.80
N LEU A 387 33.10 1.90 19.86
CA LEU A 387 32.25 0.74 20.08
C LEU A 387 33.06 -0.53 20.40
N MET A 388 34.11 -0.80 19.62
CA MET A 388 34.94 -2.00 19.85
C MET A 388 35.68 -1.93 21.18
N GLU A 389 36.16 -0.75 21.58
CA GLU A 389 36.75 -0.51 22.90
C GLU A 389 35.75 -0.83 24.03
N GLU A 390 34.53 -0.27 23.95
CA GLU A 390 33.47 -0.47 24.94
C GLU A 390 32.98 -1.93 25.01
N LEU A 391 33.03 -2.68 23.90
CA LEU A 391 32.69 -4.09 23.83
C LEU A 391 33.86 -5.03 24.17
N HIS A 392 35.07 -4.48 24.35
CA HIS A 392 36.32 -5.23 24.54
C HIS A 392 36.60 -6.22 23.39
N LEU A 393 36.40 -5.76 22.16
CA LEU A 393 36.66 -6.50 20.92
C LEU A 393 37.88 -5.93 20.18
N PRO A 394 38.50 -6.70 19.26
CA PRO A 394 39.61 -6.20 18.46
C PRO A 394 39.22 -4.98 17.62
N GLU A 395 40.14 -4.03 17.43
CA GLU A 395 39.89 -2.79 16.69
C GLU A 395 39.59 -3.06 15.20
N GLU A 396 40.19 -4.11 14.65
CA GLU A 396 39.96 -4.58 13.28
C GLU A 396 38.60 -5.27 13.06
N THR A 397 37.79 -5.37 14.12
CA THR A 397 36.45 -5.95 14.03
C THR A 397 35.57 -5.13 13.09
N THR A 398 35.05 -5.79 12.07
CA THR A 398 34.15 -5.19 11.09
C THR A 398 32.75 -5.00 11.68
N LEU A 399 32.04 -3.96 11.24
CA LEU A 399 30.67 -3.67 11.66
C LEU A 399 29.73 -3.71 10.45
N GLU A 400 28.64 -4.45 10.57
CA GLU A 400 27.58 -4.53 9.56
C GLU A 400 26.20 -4.35 10.18
N SER A 401 25.22 -3.95 9.38
CA SER A 401 23.83 -3.84 9.81
C SER A 401 22.91 -4.81 9.09
N ARG A 402 21.97 -5.39 9.81
CA ARG A 402 21.02 -6.38 9.31
C ARG A 402 19.62 -6.08 9.80
N ILE A 403 18.67 -6.13 8.88
CA ILE A 403 17.24 -6.05 9.17
C ILE A 403 16.73 -7.48 9.32
N LEU A 404 16.05 -7.76 10.42
CA LEU A 404 15.42 -9.04 10.71
C LEU A 404 13.91 -8.92 10.56
N VAL A 405 13.32 -9.84 9.80
CA VAL A 405 11.89 -10.03 9.64
C VAL A 405 11.53 -11.49 9.90
N GLU A 406 10.30 -11.76 10.34
CA GLU A 406 9.79 -13.12 10.48
C GLU A 406 9.41 -13.69 9.10
N ALA A 407 9.96 -14.85 8.76
CA ALA A 407 9.77 -15.46 7.44
C ALA A 407 8.31 -15.88 7.25
N GLY A 408 7.75 -15.59 6.07
CA GLY A 408 6.33 -15.85 5.79
C GLY A 408 5.36 -14.93 6.52
N SER A 409 5.88 -13.95 7.28
CA SER A 409 5.06 -12.84 7.75
C SER A 409 4.67 -11.93 6.59
N ARG A 410 3.60 -11.16 6.78
CA ARG A 410 3.17 -10.16 5.80
C ARG A 410 4.27 -9.14 5.48
N GLN A 411 5.10 -8.83 6.46
CA GLN A 411 6.20 -7.89 6.27
C GLN A 411 7.33 -8.49 5.42
N ASP A 412 7.63 -9.78 5.57
CA ASP A 412 8.59 -10.48 4.70
C ASP A 412 8.09 -10.45 3.25
N ASP A 413 6.82 -10.75 3.01
CA ASP A 413 6.22 -10.65 1.66
C ASP A 413 6.37 -9.25 1.05
N TRP A 414 6.15 -8.19 1.84
CA TRP A 414 6.33 -6.80 1.39
C TRP A 414 7.78 -6.49 1.07
N PHE A 415 8.71 -6.92 1.93
CA PHE A 415 10.12 -6.68 1.75
C PHE A 415 10.68 -7.41 0.52
N GLN A 416 10.30 -8.68 0.30
CA GLN A 416 10.72 -9.41 -0.90
C GLN A 416 10.27 -8.72 -2.20
N ARG A 417 9.14 -8.02 -2.17
CA ARG A 417 8.61 -7.29 -3.33
C ARG A 417 9.38 -6.01 -3.63
N ASP A 418 9.69 -5.22 -2.60
CA ASP A 418 10.50 -4.00 -2.74
C ASP A 418 11.98 -4.30 -2.97
N LEU A 419 12.43 -5.52 -2.65
CA LEU A 419 13.83 -5.94 -2.75
C LEU A 419 14.40 -5.68 -4.15
N GLY A 420 13.64 -5.92 -5.22
CA GLY A 420 14.11 -5.65 -6.59
C GLY A 420 14.52 -4.20 -6.83
N TYR A 421 13.84 -3.25 -6.17
CA TYR A 421 14.10 -1.81 -6.31
C TYR A 421 15.16 -1.31 -5.31
N VAL A 422 15.22 -1.91 -4.12
CA VAL A 422 16.05 -1.41 -3.00
C VAL A 422 17.36 -2.21 -2.84
N HIS A 423 17.50 -3.40 -3.43
CA HIS A 423 18.68 -4.27 -3.26
C HIS A 423 20.00 -3.60 -3.69
N GLY A 424 19.98 -2.79 -4.76
CA GLY A 424 21.16 -2.02 -5.18
C GLY A 424 21.62 -1.04 -4.10
N LEU A 425 20.66 -0.31 -3.49
CA LEU A 425 20.90 0.60 -2.38
C LEU A 425 21.41 -0.13 -1.14
N MET A 426 20.77 -1.24 -0.76
CA MET A 426 21.18 -2.09 0.36
C MET A 426 22.63 -2.53 0.26
N ARG A 427 23.04 -3.03 -0.92
CA ARG A 427 24.41 -3.44 -1.19
C ARG A 427 25.39 -2.27 -1.05
N ALA A 428 25.02 -1.10 -1.57
CA ALA A 428 25.85 0.11 -1.46
C ALA A 428 25.98 0.62 -0.02
N MET A 429 24.94 0.43 0.80
CA MET A 429 24.85 0.87 2.19
C MET A 429 25.37 -0.17 3.20
N GLY A 430 25.72 -1.39 2.77
CA GLY A 430 26.16 -2.45 3.68
C GLY A 430 25.05 -2.94 4.62
N VAL A 431 23.79 -2.82 4.21
CA VAL A 431 22.62 -3.28 4.98
C VAL A 431 22.10 -4.58 4.39
N GLY A 432 21.98 -5.63 5.20
CA GLY A 432 21.41 -6.91 4.78
C GLY A 432 19.98 -7.13 5.27
N LEU A 433 19.25 -8.03 4.60
CA LEU A 433 17.93 -8.52 5.05
C LEU A 433 18.04 -9.98 5.49
N MET A 434 17.38 -10.34 6.59
CA MET A 434 17.34 -11.67 7.17
C MET A 434 15.88 -12.04 7.46
N ALA A 435 15.47 -13.23 7.03
CA ALA A 435 14.15 -13.79 7.32
C ALA A 435 14.32 -14.96 8.30
N LEU A 436 13.67 -14.90 9.47
CA LEU A 436 13.72 -15.97 10.47
C LEU A 436 12.53 -16.91 10.33
N LYS A 437 12.78 -18.20 10.10
CA LYS A 437 11.71 -19.21 10.01
C LYS A 437 11.20 -19.61 11.40
N GLU A 438 9.88 -19.87 11.50
CA GLU A 438 9.28 -20.49 12.68
C GLU A 438 9.94 -21.83 13.01
N GLY A 439 10.00 -22.16 14.31
CA GLY A 439 10.68 -23.36 14.79
C GLY A 439 12.20 -23.21 14.92
N TYR A 440 12.72 -21.99 14.88
CA TYR A 440 14.11 -21.72 15.21
C TYR A 440 14.39 -22.03 16.68
N GLU A 441 14.83 -23.26 16.93
CA GLU A 441 15.52 -23.69 18.14
C GLU A 441 16.98 -23.90 17.75
N ALA A 442 17.88 -23.11 18.34
CA ALA A 442 19.30 -23.43 18.29
C ALA A 442 19.52 -24.72 19.08
N MET A 443 19.45 -25.87 18.40
CA MET A 443 19.85 -27.16 18.93
C MET A 443 21.38 -27.10 19.12
N TYR A 444 21.83 -27.14 20.38
CA TYR A 444 23.25 -27.24 20.72
C TYR A 444 23.76 -28.66 20.50
#